data_AF-A0ABD6V982-F1
#
_entry.id   AF-A0ABD6V982-F1
#
_cell.length_a   1.000
_cell.length_b   1.000
_cell.length_c   1.000
_cell.angle_alpha   90.00
_cell.angle_beta   90.00
_cell.angle_gamma   90.00
#
_symmetry.space_group_name_H-M   'P 1'
#
loop_
_entity.id
_entity.type
_entity.pdbx_description
1 polymer ?
#
loop_
_entity_poly.entity_id
_entity_poly.type
_entity_poly.pdbx_seq_one_letter_code
_entity_poly.pdbx_strand_id
1 'polypeptide(L)'
;MARRLTAAVILFGSLLLSGCGVDLGTDQNGQKIASERIKGHWLVVNYWAEWCGPCRTEVPEFNALSEQLKDKKVTVLGVNFDNLQGDELKNAANALGIKFTVLAQDPAEQYSLPPSEALPVTYIIDDNGKMREQLLGEQSAATVIQKLKALRGEG
;
A
#
# COMPACT_ATOMS: atom_id res chain seq x y z
N MET A 1 10.48 -40.78 -53.37
CA MET A 1 11.39 -40.05 -52.47
C MET A 1 10.96 -38.59 -52.40
N ALA A 2 11.29 -37.91 -51.30
CA ALA A 2 11.01 -36.51 -50.95
C ALA A 2 9.62 -36.21 -50.35
N ARG A 3 9.49 -36.49 -49.05
CA ARG A 3 8.56 -35.83 -48.12
C ARG A 3 8.78 -34.31 -48.16
N ARG A 4 7.74 -33.52 -48.43
CA ARG A 4 7.73 -32.09 -48.13
C ARG A 4 7.04 -31.88 -46.79
N LEU A 5 7.82 -31.37 -45.85
CA LEU A 5 7.46 -31.10 -44.47
C LEU A 5 6.33 -30.08 -44.42
N THR A 6 5.21 -30.45 -43.77
CA THR A 6 4.15 -29.53 -43.39
C THR A 6 4.73 -28.53 -42.40
N ALA A 7 4.88 -27.27 -42.81
CA ALA A 7 5.25 -26.19 -41.91
C ALA A 7 4.11 -25.98 -40.89
N ALA A 8 4.35 -26.41 -39.66
CA ALA A 8 3.49 -26.10 -38.53
C ALA A 8 3.62 -24.61 -38.21
N VAL A 9 2.70 -23.80 -38.73
CA VAL A 9 2.52 -22.42 -38.26
C VAL A 9 1.72 -22.49 -36.97
N ILE A 10 2.42 -22.69 -35.86
CA ILE A 10 1.84 -22.48 -34.53
C ILE A 10 1.75 -20.97 -34.36
N LEU A 11 0.58 -20.41 -34.67
CA LEU A 11 0.17 -19.08 -34.23
C LEU A 11 0.06 -19.10 -32.70
N PHE A 12 1.19 -19.02 -32.00
CA PHE A 12 1.24 -18.56 -30.61
C PHE A 12 0.97 -17.05 -30.67
N GLY A 13 -0.31 -16.70 -30.85
CA GLY A 13 -0.80 -15.34 -30.73
C GLY A 13 -0.48 -14.85 -29.34
N SER A 14 0.49 -13.96 -29.26
CA SER A 14 1.00 -13.31 -28.07
C SER A 14 -0.14 -12.84 -27.18
N LEU A 15 -0.30 -13.51 -26.04
CA LEU A 15 -1.15 -13.03 -24.95
C LEU A 15 -0.43 -11.84 -24.31
N LEU A 16 -0.48 -10.68 -24.96
CA LEU A 16 -0.16 -9.41 -24.33
C LEU A 16 -1.32 -9.08 -23.38
N LEU A 17 -1.30 -9.73 -22.22
CA LEU A 17 -1.93 -9.17 -21.03
C LEU A 17 -1.13 -7.92 -20.68
N SER A 18 -1.40 -6.81 -21.36
CA SER A 18 -1.15 -5.47 -20.83
C SER A 18 -1.95 -5.36 -19.54
N GLY A 19 -1.34 -5.83 -18.45
CA GLY A 19 -1.82 -5.62 -17.11
C GLY A 19 -1.72 -4.13 -16.82
N CYS A 20 -2.79 -3.39 -17.09
CA CYS A 20 -3.07 -2.12 -16.43
C CYS A 20 -3.39 -2.44 -14.96
N GLY A 21 -2.41 -2.98 -14.25
CA GLY A 21 -2.45 -3.17 -12.81
C GLY A 21 -2.20 -1.83 -12.14
N VAL A 22 -2.80 -1.64 -10.98
CA VAL A 22 -2.43 -0.54 -10.09
C VAL A 22 -0.98 -0.77 -9.68
N ASP A 23 -0.07 0.15 -10.04
CA ASP A 23 1.36 0.04 -9.75
C ASP A 23 1.74 1.06 -8.66
N LEU A 24 1.93 0.58 -7.43
CA LEU A 24 2.45 1.40 -6.33
C LEU A 24 3.98 1.39 -6.26
N GLY A 25 4.65 0.88 -7.31
CA GLY A 25 6.10 0.79 -7.38
C GLY A 25 6.67 -0.27 -6.44
N THR A 26 7.65 0.10 -5.62
CA THR A 26 8.41 -0.81 -4.75
C THR A 26 8.22 -0.53 -3.26
N ASP A 27 8.46 -1.54 -2.43
CA ASP A 27 8.51 -1.41 -0.98
C ASP A 27 9.89 -0.95 -0.46
N GLN A 28 10.01 -0.81 0.86
CA GLN A 28 11.25 -0.48 1.55
C GLN A 28 12.39 -1.50 1.37
N ASN A 29 12.11 -2.67 0.82
CA ASN A 29 13.10 -3.71 0.51
C ASN A 29 13.44 -3.75 -0.99
N GLY A 30 12.92 -2.81 -1.78
CA GLY A 30 13.08 -2.78 -3.24
C GLY A 30 12.24 -3.85 -3.96
N GLN A 31 11.28 -4.48 -3.30
CA GLN A 31 10.41 -5.48 -3.89
C GLN A 31 9.20 -4.80 -4.53
N LYS A 32 8.82 -5.24 -5.74
CA LYS A 32 7.62 -4.71 -6.40
C LYS A 32 6.37 -5.03 -5.57
N ILE A 33 5.50 -4.04 -5.40
CA ILE A 33 4.19 -4.25 -4.76
C ILE A 33 3.29 -5.05 -5.70
N ALA A 34 2.88 -6.23 -5.25
CA ALA A 34 1.97 -7.09 -5.99
C ALA A 34 0.59 -6.42 -6.14
N SER A 35 0.10 -6.32 -7.38
CA SER A 35 -1.17 -5.66 -7.70
C SER A 35 -2.37 -6.31 -7.01
N GLU A 36 -2.28 -7.61 -6.74
CA GLU A 36 -3.27 -8.44 -6.07
C GLU A 36 -3.46 -8.04 -4.60
N ARG A 37 -2.46 -7.37 -4.00
CA ARG A 37 -2.56 -6.82 -2.64
C ARG A 37 -3.27 -5.47 -2.61
N ILE A 38 -3.50 -4.83 -3.76
CA ILE A 38 -3.97 -3.45 -3.86
C ILE A 38 -5.31 -3.37 -4.59
N LYS A 39 -5.43 -4.05 -5.72
CA LYS A 39 -6.62 -4.00 -6.57
C LYS A 39 -7.82 -4.62 -5.85
N GLY A 40 -8.87 -3.84 -5.66
CA GLY A 40 -10.07 -4.27 -4.96
C GLY A 40 -9.89 -4.42 -3.44
N HIS A 41 -8.79 -3.89 -2.88
CA HIS A 41 -8.57 -3.79 -1.45
C HIS A 41 -8.84 -2.37 -0.99
N TRP A 42 -9.41 -2.23 0.20
CA TRP A 42 -9.33 -0.97 0.92
C TRP A 42 -7.88 -0.73 1.33
N LEU A 43 -7.42 0.52 1.28
CA LEU A 43 -6.06 0.88 1.68
C LEU A 43 -6.11 1.79 2.91
N VAL A 44 -5.23 1.52 3.86
CA VAL A 44 -4.95 2.39 4.99
C VAL A 44 -3.52 2.89 4.80
N VAL A 45 -3.36 4.16 4.45
CA VAL A 45 -2.06 4.77 4.13
C VAL A 45 -1.67 5.70 5.27
N ASN A 46 -0.66 5.32 6.04
CA ASN A 46 -0.15 6.06 7.18
C ASN A 46 1.14 6.80 6.82
N TYR A 47 1.17 8.11 7.01
CA TYR A 47 2.34 8.95 6.80
C TYR A 47 3.07 9.16 8.12
N TRP A 48 4.38 8.94 8.11
CA TRP A 48 5.22 8.94 9.30
C TRP A 48 6.61 9.53 9.02
N ALA A 49 7.34 9.90 10.07
CA ALA A 49 8.74 10.30 10.02
C ALA A 49 9.48 9.88 11.30
N GLU A 50 10.80 9.71 11.25
CA GLU A 50 11.61 9.29 12.42
C GLU A 50 11.58 10.31 13.56
N TRP A 51 11.57 11.60 13.21
CA TRP A 51 11.52 12.71 14.15
C TRP A 51 10.12 12.93 14.75
N CYS A 52 9.08 12.30 14.20
CA CYS A 52 7.71 12.45 14.65
C CYS A 52 7.45 11.61 15.91
N GLY A 53 7.36 12.26 17.06
CA GLY A 53 7.04 11.62 18.35
C GLY A 53 5.81 10.71 18.31
N PRO A 54 4.62 11.25 17.98
CA PRO A 54 3.38 10.45 17.96
C PRO A 54 3.40 9.31 16.93
N CYS A 55 4.06 9.49 15.78
CA CYS A 55 4.21 8.44 14.78
C CYS A 55 4.88 7.19 15.38
N ARG A 56 5.92 7.38 16.20
CA ARG A 56 6.62 6.27 16.87
C ARG A 56 5.72 5.53 17.86
N THR A 57 4.81 6.24 18.52
CA THR A 57 3.84 5.65 19.45
C THR A 57 2.83 4.77 18.73
N GLU A 58 2.39 5.13 17.52
CA GLU A 58 1.39 4.35 16.77
C GLU A 58 1.95 3.20 15.92
N VAL A 59 3.27 3.12 15.69
CA VAL A 59 3.84 2.00 14.89
C VAL A 59 3.40 0.61 15.40
N PRO A 60 3.43 0.30 16.71
CA PRO A 60 2.91 -0.97 17.22
C PRO A 60 1.43 -1.22 16.89
N GLU A 61 0.61 -0.17 16.91
CA GLU A 61 -0.81 -0.22 16.56
C GLU A 61 -1.00 -0.55 15.08
N PHE A 62 -0.26 0.11 14.18
CA PHE A 62 -0.34 -0.18 12.74
C PHE A 62 0.26 -1.55 12.38
N ASN A 63 1.26 -2.02 13.11
CA ASN A 63 1.75 -3.39 13.00
C ASN A 63 0.65 -4.40 13.36
N ALA A 64 -0.05 -4.18 14.49
CA ALA A 64 -1.16 -5.02 14.91
C ALA A 64 -2.35 -4.95 13.94
N LEU A 65 -2.66 -3.75 13.44
CA LEU A 65 -3.70 -3.51 12.45
C LEU A 65 -3.44 -4.29 11.16
N SER A 66 -2.21 -4.20 10.64
CA SER A 66 -1.79 -4.93 9.44
C SER A 66 -1.98 -6.43 9.59
N GLU A 67 -1.60 -6.99 10.74
CA GLU A 67 -1.79 -8.41 11.06
C GLU A 67 -3.28 -8.80 11.10
N GLN A 68 -4.10 -8.03 11.81
CA GLN A 68 -5.54 -8.30 11.97
C GLN A 68 -6.32 -8.23 10.65
N LEU A 69 -5.81 -7.49 9.67
CA LEU A 69 -6.50 -7.22 8.41
C LEU A 69 -6.03 -8.05 7.20
N LYS A 70 -5.01 -8.91 7.35
CA LYS A 70 -4.42 -9.70 6.24
C LYS A 70 -5.45 -10.38 5.34
N ASP A 71 -6.49 -10.97 5.94
CA ASP A 71 -7.53 -11.72 5.21
C ASP A 71 -8.85 -10.96 5.03
N LYS A 72 -8.84 -9.62 5.21
CA LYS A 72 -10.04 -8.77 5.21
C LYS A 72 -10.19 -7.89 3.98
N LYS A 73 -9.39 -8.13 2.93
CA LYS A 73 -9.25 -7.25 1.75
C LYS A 73 -8.97 -5.80 2.14
N VAL A 74 -8.12 -5.61 3.15
CA VAL A 74 -7.60 -4.31 3.54
C VAL A 74 -6.10 -4.39 3.62
N THR A 75 -5.41 -3.41 3.06
CA THR A 75 -3.95 -3.36 3.03
C THR A 75 -3.47 -2.11 3.76
N VAL A 76 -2.63 -2.32 4.78
CA VAL A 76 -1.98 -1.25 5.54
C VAL A 76 -0.64 -0.93 4.90
N LEU A 77 -0.42 0.35 4.58
CA LEU A 77 0.74 0.88 3.88
C LEU A 77 1.32 2.06 4.67
N GLY A 78 2.64 2.15 4.72
CA GLY A 78 3.36 3.31 5.26
C GLY A 78 3.94 4.17 4.15
N VAL A 79 4.00 5.48 4.37
CA VAL A 79 4.72 6.42 3.51
C VAL A 79 5.61 7.27 4.41
N ASN A 80 6.91 7.31 4.09
CA ASN A 80 7.81 8.20 4.79
C ASN A 80 7.60 9.64 4.28
N PHE A 81 7.29 10.56 5.19
CA PHE A 81 6.98 11.96 4.86
C PHE A 81 8.15 12.72 4.25
N ASP A 82 9.38 12.38 4.64
CA ASP A 82 10.60 13.00 4.12
C ASP A 82 11.02 12.43 2.74
N ASN A 83 10.21 11.52 2.17
CA ASN A 83 10.45 10.85 0.89
C ASN A 83 11.83 10.16 0.83
N LEU A 84 12.23 9.52 1.95
CA LEU A 84 13.42 8.67 1.99
C LEU A 84 13.32 7.52 0.98
N GLN A 85 14.45 7.09 0.44
CA GLN A 85 14.51 6.02 -0.56
C GLN A 85 15.61 5.00 -0.25
N GLY A 86 15.51 3.82 -0.87
CA GLY A 86 16.54 2.79 -0.79
C GLY A 86 16.88 2.38 0.66
N ASP A 87 18.17 2.33 0.97
CA ASP A 87 18.65 1.91 2.29
C ASP A 87 18.24 2.88 3.41
N GLU A 88 18.10 4.19 3.13
CA GLU A 88 17.64 5.16 4.13
C GLU A 88 16.21 4.87 4.57
N LEU A 89 15.31 4.65 3.61
CA LEU A 89 13.93 4.27 3.88
C LEU A 89 13.85 2.97 4.68
N LYS A 90 14.61 1.97 4.26
CA LYS A 90 14.68 0.66 4.92
C LYS A 90 15.15 0.80 6.37
N ASN A 91 16.23 1.54 6.59
CA ASN A 91 16.83 1.71 7.91
C ASN A 91 15.90 2.51 8.84
N ALA A 92 15.27 3.57 8.35
CA ALA A 92 14.27 4.34 9.08
C ALA A 92 13.08 3.45 9.52
N ALA A 93 12.52 2.67 8.58
CA ALA A 93 11.43 1.75 8.88
C ALA A 93 11.83 0.70 9.92
N ASN A 94 13.04 0.14 9.80
CA ASN A 94 13.57 -0.83 10.76
C ASN A 94 13.83 -0.22 12.14
N ALA A 95 14.36 1.00 12.20
CA ALA A 95 14.64 1.70 13.46
C ALA A 95 13.36 1.98 14.25
N LEU A 96 12.26 2.24 13.56
CA LEU A 96 10.93 2.39 14.18
C LEU A 96 10.22 1.05 14.44
N GLY A 97 10.75 -0.06 13.94
CA GLY A 97 10.13 -1.38 14.08
C GLY A 97 8.87 -1.56 13.24
N ILE A 98 8.76 -0.87 12.10
CA ILE A 98 7.64 -1.00 11.16
C ILE A 98 7.68 -2.39 10.49
N LYS A 99 6.57 -3.11 10.57
CA LYS A 99 6.40 -4.47 10.01
C LYS A 99 5.43 -4.51 8.84
N PHE A 100 4.57 -3.50 8.70
CA PHE A 100 3.73 -3.34 7.51
C PHE A 100 4.55 -2.84 6.31
N THR A 101 3.97 -2.95 5.12
CA THR A 101 4.64 -2.54 3.88
C THR A 101 4.81 -1.02 3.86
N VAL A 102 6.02 -0.53 3.60
CA VAL A 102 6.31 0.90 3.42
C VAL A 102 6.57 1.13 1.95
N LEU A 103 5.85 2.06 1.34
CA LEU A 103 6.01 2.43 -0.05
C LEU A 103 7.26 3.30 -0.23
N ALA A 104 8.02 3.00 -1.27
CA ALA A 104 9.10 3.86 -1.73
C ALA A 104 8.54 5.07 -2.50
N GLN A 105 7.45 4.90 -3.23
CA GLN A 105 6.81 6.00 -3.96
C GLN A 105 5.56 6.49 -3.22
N ASP A 106 5.45 7.80 -3.03
CA ASP A 106 4.27 8.43 -2.44
C ASP A 106 3.05 8.28 -3.37
N PRO A 107 1.95 7.65 -2.93
CA PRO A 107 0.78 7.42 -3.75
C PRO A 107 -0.21 8.61 -3.76
N ALA A 108 0.15 9.76 -3.18
CA ALA A 108 -0.73 10.91 -3.01
C ALA A 108 -1.37 11.40 -4.33
N GLU A 109 -0.58 11.56 -5.39
CA GLU A 109 -1.11 12.00 -6.70
C GLU A 109 -2.09 10.96 -7.26
N GLN A 110 -1.72 9.68 -7.20
CA GLN A 110 -2.52 8.58 -7.72
C GLN A 110 -3.91 8.49 -7.08
N TYR A 111 -4.01 8.75 -5.77
CA TYR A 111 -5.27 8.68 -5.02
C TYR A 111 -5.86 10.05 -4.68
N SER A 112 -5.31 11.13 -5.23
CA SER A 112 -5.72 12.51 -4.95
C SER A 112 -5.77 12.81 -3.44
N LEU A 113 -4.76 12.34 -2.70
CA LEU A 113 -4.68 12.57 -1.26
C LEU A 113 -4.32 14.03 -1.00
N PRO A 114 -5.09 14.75 -0.16
CA PRO A 114 -4.75 16.13 0.18
C PRO A 114 -3.45 16.15 0.99
N PRO A 115 -2.55 17.12 0.76
CA PRO A 115 -1.34 17.25 1.57
C PRO A 115 -1.70 17.50 3.04
N SER A 116 -0.87 17.01 3.94
CA SER A 116 -0.99 17.27 5.37
C SER A 116 0.24 18.04 5.84
N GLU A 117 0.01 19.13 6.58
CA GLU A 117 1.08 19.89 7.25
C GLU A 117 1.41 19.32 8.63
N ALA A 118 0.71 18.26 9.05
CA ALA A 118 0.87 17.62 10.35
C ALA A 118 1.05 16.11 10.22
N LEU A 119 1.87 15.56 11.11
CA LEU A 119 2.10 14.13 11.27
C LEU A 119 1.67 13.65 12.67
N PRO A 120 1.25 12.38 12.80
CA PRO A 120 0.92 11.49 11.68
C PRO A 120 -0.39 11.90 11.00
N VAL A 121 -0.56 11.43 9.77
CA VAL A 121 -1.85 11.46 9.05
C VAL A 121 -2.10 10.08 8.44
N THR A 122 -3.33 9.61 8.55
CA THR A 122 -3.76 8.34 7.97
C THR A 122 -4.92 8.56 7.02
N TYR A 123 -4.80 8.03 5.81
CA TYR A 123 -5.84 8.07 4.79
C TYR A 123 -6.49 6.70 4.65
N ILE A 124 -7.81 6.67 4.53
CA ILE A 124 -8.57 5.48 4.19
C ILE A 124 -9.08 5.62 2.76
N ILE A 125 -8.70 4.68 1.91
CA ILE A 125 -9.05 4.62 0.48
C ILE A 125 -9.90 3.37 0.27
N ASP A 126 -11.00 3.48 -0.47
CA ASP A 126 -11.85 2.33 -0.79
C ASP A 126 -11.27 1.43 -1.87
N ASP A 127 -11.93 0.30 -2.09
CA ASP A 127 -11.57 -0.72 -3.08
C ASP A 127 -11.66 -0.26 -4.55
N ASN A 128 -12.20 0.94 -4.79
CA ASN A 128 -12.22 1.60 -6.10
C ASN A 128 -11.13 2.67 -6.22
N GLY A 129 -10.28 2.84 -5.22
CA GLY A 129 -9.22 3.85 -5.20
C GLY A 129 -9.71 5.25 -4.85
N LYS A 130 -10.91 5.41 -4.28
CA LYS A 130 -11.41 6.71 -3.84
C LYS A 130 -11.04 6.96 -2.38
N MET A 131 -10.40 8.08 -2.09
CA MET A 131 -10.18 8.54 -0.71
C MET A 131 -11.53 8.78 -0.01
N ARG A 132 -11.69 8.20 1.18
CA ARG A 132 -12.93 8.23 1.97
C ARG A 132 -12.81 9.01 3.25
N GLU A 133 -11.65 9.01 3.88
CA GLU A 133 -11.44 9.63 5.19
C GLU A 133 -9.98 10.06 5.36
N GLN A 134 -9.78 11.16 6.09
CA GLN A 134 -8.49 11.62 6.59
C GLN A 134 -8.53 11.65 8.11
N LEU A 135 -7.59 10.96 8.74
CA LEU A 135 -7.44 10.91 10.19
C LEU A 135 -6.15 11.63 10.56
N LEU A 136 -6.29 12.80 11.20
CA LEU A 136 -5.16 13.59 11.69
C LEU A 136 -4.78 13.19 13.11
N GLY A 137 -3.48 13.11 13.37
CA GLY A 137 -2.93 12.75 14.67
C GLY A 137 -2.88 11.23 14.90
N GLU A 138 -2.34 10.86 16.06
CA GLU A 138 -2.08 9.48 16.46
C GLU A 138 -3.33 8.60 16.39
N GLN A 139 -3.22 7.42 15.77
CA GLN A 139 -4.31 6.45 15.66
C GLN A 139 -3.99 5.13 16.38
N SER A 140 -5.04 4.48 16.91
CA SER A 140 -4.96 3.08 17.36
C SER A 140 -5.57 2.14 16.31
N ALA A 141 -5.21 0.86 16.37
CA ALA A 141 -5.79 -0.17 15.50
C ALA A 141 -7.32 -0.22 15.66
N ALA A 142 -7.82 -0.10 16.89
CA ALA A 142 -9.25 -0.12 17.19
C ALA A 142 -9.99 1.05 16.52
N THR A 143 -9.44 2.27 16.60
CA THR A 143 -10.03 3.46 15.96
C THR A 143 -10.09 3.28 14.44
N VAL A 144 -9.01 2.82 13.82
CA VAL A 144 -8.98 2.61 12.36
C VAL A 144 -9.96 1.50 11.94
N ILE A 145 -10.03 0.40 12.68
CA ILE A 145 -10.99 -0.69 12.41
C ILE A 145 -12.43 -0.18 12.52
N GLN A 146 -12.75 0.61 13.54
CA GLN A 146 -14.08 1.19 13.69
C GLN A 146 -14.44 2.08 12.49
N LYS A 147 -13.50 2.91 12.03
CA LYS A 147 -13.70 3.75 10.84
C LYS A 147 -13.89 2.92 9.57
N LEU A 148 -13.08 1.89 9.37
CA LEU A 148 -13.24 0.96 8.24
C LEU A 148 -14.62 0.30 8.24
N LYS A 149 -15.10 -0.22 9.38
CA LYS A 149 -16.43 -0.82 9.50
C LYS A 149 -17.55 0.16 9.15
N ALA A 150 -17.47 1.38 9.68
CA ALA A 150 -18.45 2.43 9.39
C ALA A 150 -18.49 2.77 7.89
N LEU A 151 -17.31 2.91 7.25
CA LEU A 151 -17.21 3.22 5.82
C LEU A 151 -17.65 2.08 4.92
N ARG A 152 -17.49 0.83 5.37
CA ARG A 152 -17.92 -0.40 4.67
C ARG A 152 -19.38 -0.79 4.92
N GLY A 153 -20.05 -0.12 5.85
CA GLY A 153 -21.43 -0.44 6.23
C GLY A 153 -21.57 -1.74 7.04
N GLU A 154 -20.52 -2.15 7.76
CA GLU A 154 -20.45 -3.40 8.53
C GLU A 154 -20.83 -3.22 10.01
N GLY A 155 -21.92 -2.47 10.24
CA GLY A 155 -22.44 -2.11 11.58
C GLY A 155 -23.16 -3.23 12.30
#